data_AF-A0A1A9ANP8-F1
#
_entry.id   AF-A0A1A9ANP8-F1
#
_cell.length_a   1.000
_cell.length_b   1.000
_cell.length_c   1.000
_cell.angle_alpha   90.00
_cell.angle_beta   90.00
_cell.angle_gamma   90.00
#
_symmetry.space_group_name_H-M   'P 1'
#
loop_
_entity.id
_entity.type
_entity.pdbx_description
1 polymer ?
#
loop_
_entity_poly.entity_id
_entity_poly.type
_entity_poly.pdbx_seq_one_letter_code
_entity_poly.pdbx_strand_id
1 'polypeptide(L)'
;MVDNLGYTIHTRNIDVNVFLTYIQGDIKNVIRTHGHKNCGLVYEDVCKKIQNIITTKKTFISKPMDQHGRDKLNSEWDREKNGFLNKLFEEEGFKNLCYPKESLKYSSNLRKLIQKFIKFCGEKEDRRTNAEGTNKYSECTAYNRWIDTERQSFQRDYLTIVAKVTQKKLLKYFRVLRLRISLKCRLHLL
;
A
#
# COMPACT_ATOMS: atom_id res chain seq x y z
N MET A 1 -58.00 20.31 3.05
CA MET A 1 -56.94 19.96 2.10
C MET A 1 -56.03 18.99 2.80
N VAL A 2 -55.86 17.80 2.24
CA VAL A 2 -55.12 16.69 2.86
C VAL A 2 -53.64 16.94 2.65
N ASP A 3 -52.91 17.15 3.74
CA ASP A 3 -51.45 17.19 3.74
C ASP A 3 -50.93 15.80 3.34
N ASN A 4 -50.57 15.66 2.07
CA ASN A 4 -49.89 14.48 1.56
C ASN A 4 -48.44 14.53 2.09
N LEU A 5 -48.25 14.16 3.35
CA LEU A 5 -46.97 13.80 3.94
C LEU A 5 -46.42 12.65 3.10
N GLY A 6 -45.63 12.99 2.09
CA GLY A 6 -44.92 12.05 1.24
C GLY A 6 -43.99 11.20 2.10
N TYR A 7 -44.52 10.09 2.61
CA TYR A 7 -43.74 9.03 3.23
C TYR A 7 -42.64 8.66 2.23
N THR A 8 -41.39 8.96 2.60
CA THR A 8 -40.23 8.59 1.80
C THR A 8 -40.20 7.07 1.73
N ILE A 9 -40.60 6.49 0.60
CA ILE A 9 -40.61 5.06 0.29
C ILE A 9 -39.20 4.41 0.31
N HIS A 10 -38.16 5.17 0.66
CA HIS A 10 -36.75 4.77 0.63
C HIS A 10 -36.17 4.48 2.02
N THR A 11 -36.89 3.72 2.85
CA THR A 11 -36.47 3.37 4.22
C THR A 11 -35.24 2.46 4.29
N ARG A 12 -34.67 2.07 3.15
CA ARG A 12 -33.53 1.13 3.04
C ARG A 12 -32.31 1.71 2.33
N ASN A 13 -32.21 3.05 2.23
CA ASN A 13 -31.02 3.72 1.74
C ASN A 13 -29.96 3.79 2.85
N ILE A 14 -28.72 3.45 2.55
CA ILE A 14 -27.57 3.73 3.43
C ILE A 14 -26.72 4.78 2.75
N ASP A 15 -26.37 5.81 3.49
CA ASP A 15 -25.48 6.88 3.04
C ASP A 15 -24.09 6.32 2.69
N VAL A 16 -23.54 6.74 1.54
CA VAL A 16 -22.21 6.31 1.09
C VAL A 16 -21.12 6.56 2.15
N ASN A 17 -21.22 7.60 2.98
CA ASN A 17 -20.26 7.90 4.04
C ASN A 17 -20.18 6.80 5.10
N VAL A 18 -21.29 6.09 5.36
CA VAL A 18 -21.30 4.92 6.24
C VAL A 18 -20.41 3.82 5.63
N PHE A 19 -20.53 3.59 4.32
CA PHE A 19 -19.68 2.64 3.61
C PHE A 19 -18.21 3.07 3.59
N LEU A 20 -17.91 4.34 3.32
CA LEU A 20 -16.55 4.89 3.34
C LEU A 20 -15.88 4.69 4.71
N THR A 21 -16.59 5.04 5.78
CA THR A 21 -16.12 4.87 7.17
C THR A 21 -15.88 3.39 7.48
N TYR A 22 -16.77 2.51 7.01
CA TYR A 22 -16.68 1.06 7.24
C TYR A 22 -15.44 0.42 6.60
N ILE A 23 -14.94 0.94 5.47
CA ILE A 23 -13.77 0.38 4.77
C ILE A 23 -12.45 1.10 5.06
N GLN A 24 -12.49 2.33 5.59
CA GLN A 24 -11.32 3.19 5.78
C GLN A 24 -10.19 2.52 6.59
N GLY A 25 -10.52 1.96 7.76
CA GLY A 25 -9.52 1.34 8.65
C GLY A 25 -8.80 0.16 7.99
N ASP A 26 -9.55 -0.73 7.36
CA ASP A 26 -9.02 -1.92 6.69
C ASP A 26 -8.10 -1.54 5.52
N ILE A 27 -8.47 -0.54 4.73
CA ILE A 27 -7.67 -0.07 3.60
C ILE A 27 -6.33 0.51 4.11
N LYS A 28 -6.36 1.38 5.13
CA LYS A 28 -5.13 1.90 5.76
C LYS A 28 -4.25 0.77 6.29
N ASN A 29 -4.86 -0.23 6.93
CA ASN A 29 -4.12 -1.38 7.45
C ASN A 29 -3.43 -2.19 6.34
N VAL A 30 -4.09 -2.39 5.19
CA VAL A 30 -3.47 -3.04 4.02
C VAL A 30 -2.25 -2.25 3.54
N ILE A 31 -2.36 -0.92 3.42
CA ILE A 31 -1.27 -0.05 2.97
C ILE A 31 -0.08 -0.15 3.92
N ARG A 32 -0.32 -0.06 5.23
CA ARG A 32 0.73 -0.17 6.27
C ARG A 32 1.41 -1.53 6.31
N THR A 33 0.65 -2.60 6.12
CA THR A 33 1.18 -3.98 6.19
C THR A 33 2.02 -4.34 4.97
N HIS A 34 1.75 -3.74 3.80
CA HIS A 34 2.42 -4.09 2.53
C HIS A 34 3.31 -2.96 2.00
N GLY A 35 3.53 -1.94 2.81
CA GLY A 35 4.30 -0.78 2.46
C GLY A 35 5.11 -0.27 3.62
N HIS A 36 6.12 0.52 3.30
CA HIS A 36 6.85 1.30 4.28
C HIS A 36 7.03 2.69 3.69
N LYS A 37 6.56 3.73 4.38
CA LYS A 37 6.46 5.10 3.86
C LYS A 37 7.79 5.63 3.29
N ASN A 38 8.91 5.18 3.84
CA ASN A 38 10.24 5.58 3.40
C ASN A 38 10.83 4.71 2.27
N CYS A 39 10.18 3.59 1.93
CA CYS A 39 10.75 2.56 1.04
C CYS A 39 9.89 2.29 -0.19
N GLY A 40 8.57 2.18 -0.06
CA GLY A 40 7.68 1.84 -1.16
C GLY A 40 6.49 0.99 -0.75
N LEU A 41 5.72 0.54 -1.73
CA LEU A 41 4.46 -0.19 -1.56
C LEU A 41 4.35 -1.30 -2.62
N VAL A 42 3.88 -2.48 -2.23
CA VAL A 42 3.60 -3.59 -3.17
C VAL A 42 2.23 -3.40 -3.82
N TYR A 43 2.13 -2.51 -4.81
CA TYR A 43 0.84 -2.07 -5.37
C TYR A 43 -0.05 -3.22 -5.85
N GLU A 44 0.47 -4.23 -6.53
CA GLU A 44 -0.35 -5.34 -7.04
C GLU A 44 -1.11 -6.08 -5.91
N ASP A 45 -0.42 -6.38 -4.81
CA ASP A 45 -1.05 -7.04 -3.65
C ASP A 45 -2.01 -6.09 -2.93
N VAL A 46 -1.61 -4.82 -2.76
CA VAL A 46 -2.42 -3.78 -2.12
C VAL A 46 -3.71 -3.53 -2.90
N CYS A 47 -3.64 -3.28 -4.20
CA CYS A 47 -4.80 -3.05 -5.04
C CYS A 47 -5.74 -4.27 -5.04
N LYS A 48 -5.20 -5.49 -5.07
CA LYS A 48 -6.01 -6.72 -5.00
C LYS A 48 -6.74 -6.84 -3.65
N LYS A 49 -6.04 -6.58 -2.54
CA LYS A 49 -6.62 -6.64 -1.19
C LYS A 49 -7.67 -5.54 -0.97
N ILE A 50 -7.38 -4.30 -1.39
CA ILE A 50 -8.33 -3.18 -1.33
C ILE A 50 -9.59 -3.50 -2.15
N GLN A 51 -9.43 -4.00 -3.39
CA GLN A 51 -10.58 -4.39 -4.22
C GLN A 51 -11.44 -5.45 -3.53
N ASN A 52 -10.83 -6.46 -2.93
CA ASN A 52 -11.56 -7.49 -2.18
C ASN A 52 -12.31 -6.89 -0.98
N ILE A 53 -11.66 -6.02 -0.19
CA ILE A 53 -12.31 -5.33 0.94
C ILE A 53 -13.55 -4.56 0.44
N ILE A 54 -13.38 -3.73 -0.59
CA ILE A 54 -14.46 -2.93 -1.18
C ILE A 54 -15.60 -3.84 -1.62
N THR A 55 -15.32 -4.84 -2.45
CA THR A 55 -16.35 -5.74 -2.98
C THR A 55 -17.07 -6.48 -1.85
N THR A 56 -16.34 -7.11 -0.93
CA THR A 56 -16.93 -7.89 0.17
C THR A 56 -17.77 -7.02 1.11
N LYS A 57 -17.24 -5.88 1.56
CA LYS A 57 -17.94 -4.98 2.48
C LYS A 57 -19.14 -4.30 1.83
N LYS A 58 -19.04 -3.95 0.54
CA LYS A 58 -20.15 -3.36 -0.23
C LYS A 58 -21.30 -4.36 -0.43
N THR A 59 -20.97 -5.62 -0.75
CA THR A 59 -21.98 -6.69 -0.81
C THR A 59 -22.64 -6.92 0.54
N PHE A 60 -21.88 -6.86 1.63
CA PHE A 60 -22.44 -7.04 2.97
C PHE A 60 -23.38 -5.91 3.38
N ILE A 61 -22.95 -4.64 3.24
CA ILE A 61 -23.73 -3.47 3.65
C ILE A 61 -24.98 -3.28 2.79
N SER A 62 -25.00 -3.81 1.56
CA SER A 62 -26.13 -3.69 0.63
C SER A 62 -27.20 -4.78 0.80
N LYS A 63 -26.97 -5.83 1.60
CA LYS A 63 -27.94 -6.91 1.84
C LYS A 63 -29.34 -6.42 2.29
N PRO A 64 -29.48 -5.47 3.23
CA PRO A 64 -30.80 -5.01 3.66
C PRO A 64 -31.46 -4.03 2.67
N MET A 65 -30.74 -3.57 1.64
CA MET A 65 -31.24 -2.56 0.69
C MET A 65 -32.24 -3.15 -0.31
N ASP A 66 -33.14 -2.32 -0.82
CA ASP A 66 -33.86 -2.60 -2.05
C ASP A 66 -33.00 -2.26 -3.29
N GLN A 67 -33.57 -2.41 -4.49
CA GLN A 67 -32.84 -2.12 -5.73
C GLN A 67 -32.45 -0.65 -5.84
N HIS A 68 -33.36 0.25 -5.46
CA HIS A 68 -33.12 1.69 -5.50
C HIS A 68 -31.95 2.10 -4.60
N GLY A 69 -31.91 1.61 -3.36
CA GLY A 69 -30.82 1.88 -2.43
C GLY A 69 -29.48 1.34 -2.90
N ARG A 70 -29.46 0.16 -3.54
CA ARG A 70 -28.23 -0.39 -4.16
C ARG A 70 -27.72 0.48 -5.29
N ASP A 71 -28.60 0.92 -6.18
CA ASP A 71 -28.23 1.75 -7.33
C ASP A 71 -27.73 3.13 -6.89
N LYS A 72 -28.37 3.71 -5.88
CA LYS A 72 -27.91 4.94 -5.24
C LYS A 72 -26.51 4.77 -4.64
N LEU A 73 -26.30 3.76 -3.79
CA LEU A 73 -24.99 3.49 -3.18
C LEU A 73 -23.92 3.24 -4.25
N ASN A 74 -24.26 2.53 -5.34
CA ASN A 74 -23.34 2.29 -6.45
C ASN A 74 -22.90 3.57 -7.14
N SER A 75 -23.85 4.43 -7.48
CA SER A 75 -23.61 5.71 -8.14
C SER A 75 -22.78 6.67 -7.26
N GLU A 76 -23.14 6.80 -5.99
CA GLU A 76 -22.41 7.64 -5.04
C GLU A 76 -20.98 7.13 -4.81
N TRP A 77 -20.82 5.81 -4.61
CA TRP A 77 -19.51 5.19 -4.53
C TRP A 77 -18.67 5.45 -5.79
N ASP A 78 -19.22 5.29 -6.99
CA ASP A 78 -18.46 5.48 -8.22
C ASP A 78 -17.97 6.91 -8.41
N ARG A 79 -18.74 7.89 -7.93
CA ARG A 79 -18.37 9.31 -7.91
C ARG A 79 -17.28 9.60 -6.87
N GLU A 80 -17.36 9.00 -5.68
CA GLU A 80 -16.51 9.36 -4.54
C GLU A 80 -15.24 8.50 -4.41
N LYS A 81 -15.23 7.27 -4.96
CA LYS A 81 -14.16 6.29 -4.77
C LYS A 81 -12.75 6.82 -5.03
N ASN A 82 -12.57 7.60 -6.09
CA ASN A 82 -11.24 8.06 -6.49
C ASN A 82 -10.71 9.09 -5.49
N GLY A 83 -11.54 10.07 -5.10
CA GLY A 83 -11.17 11.07 -4.09
C GLY A 83 -10.90 10.44 -2.74
N PHE A 84 -11.78 9.54 -2.30
CA PHE A 84 -11.63 8.79 -1.06
C PHE A 84 -10.32 7.98 -1.03
N LEU A 85 -10.06 7.16 -2.06
CA LEU A 85 -8.87 6.32 -2.10
C LEU A 85 -7.59 7.16 -2.25
N ASN A 86 -7.60 8.22 -3.06
CA ASN A 86 -6.45 9.14 -3.17
C ASN A 86 -6.06 9.69 -1.81
N LYS A 87 -7.04 10.17 -1.03
CA LYS A 87 -6.82 10.68 0.32
C LYS A 87 -6.21 9.63 1.25
N LEU A 88 -6.74 8.40 1.24
CA LEU A 88 -6.19 7.32 2.09
C LEU A 88 -4.74 6.96 1.74
N PHE A 89 -4.38 6.93 0.45
CA PHE A 89 -3.00 6.68 0.05
C PHE A 89 -2.08 7.83 0.47
N GLU A 90 -2.52 9.07 0.28
CA GLU A 90 -1.76 10.28 0.62
C GLU A 90 -1.48 10.38 2.12
N GLU A 91 -2.49 10.11 2.95
CA GLU A 91 -2.36 10.07 4.42
C GLU A 91 -1.33 9.03 4.89
N GLU A 92 -1.18 7.92 4.16
CA GLU A 92 -0.16 6.90 4.41
C GLU A 92 1.18 7.18 3.69
N GLY A 93 1.29 8.30 2.98
CA GLY A 93 2.51 8.76 2.32
C GLY A 93 2.77 8.19 0.92
N PHE A 94 1.74 7.63 0.26
CA PHE A 94 1.82 7.00 -1.05
C PHE A 94 0.93 7.71 -2.08
N LYS A 95 1.24 7.55 -3.37
CA LYS A 95 0.34 7.96 -4.46
C LYS A 95 -0.63 6.81 -4.75
N ASN A 96 -1.91 7.07 -4.96
CA ASN A 96 -2.82 6.02 -5.43
C ASN A 96 -2.51 5.65 -6.89
N LEU A 97 -2.11 4.40 -7.13
CA LEU A 97 -1.94 3.80 -8.48
C LEU A 97 -2.93 2.66 -8.73
N CYS A 98 -3.81 2.39 -7.76
CA CYS A 98 -4.82 1.35 -7.86
C CYS A 98 -6.06 1.80 -8.63
N TYR A 99 -6.41 3.10 -8.58
CA TYR A 99 -7.64 3.65 -9.14
C TYR A 99 -7.42 5.05 -9.76
N PRO A 100 -7.72 5.26 -11.07
CA PRO A 100 -7.98 4.20 -12.05
C PRO A 100 -6.79 3.24 -12.14
N LYS A 101 -7.06 1.97 -12.42
CA LYS A 101 -6.05 0.91 -12.34
C LYS A 101 -4.91 1.19 -13.32
N GLU A 102 -3.76 1.61 -12.81
CA GLU A 102 -2.56 1.62 -13.62
C GLU A 102 -2.13 0.17 -13.89
N SER A 103 -1.64 -0.09 -15.11
CA SER A 103 -1.16 -1.41 -15.51
C SER A 103 0.17 -1.74 -14.82
N LEU A 104 0.11 -2.10 -13.55
CA LEU A 104 1.20 -2.69 -12.77
C LEU A 104 0.92 -4.19 -12.64
N LYS A 105 1.51 -4.99 -13.55
CA LYS A 105 1.45 -6.45 -13.49
C LYS A 105 2.84 -6.98 -13.15
N TYR A 106 3.12 -7.25 -11.88
CA TYR A 106 4.40 -7.84 -11.52
C TYR A 106 4.42 -9.32 -11.88
N SER A 107 5.56 -9.82 -12.36
CA SER A 107 5.81 -11.26 -12.32
C SER A 107 5.97 -11.70 -10.86
N SER A 108 5.75 -12.98 -10.56
CA SER A 108 5.97 -13.53 -9.21
C SER A 108 7.37 -13.19 -8.67
N ASN A 109 8.40 -13.32 -9.52
CA ASN A 109 9.77 -13.01 -9.13
C ASN A 109 9.98 -11.52 -8.84
N LEU A 110 9.41 -10.63 -9.66
CA LEU A 110 9.53 -9.19 -9.45
C LEU A 110 8.79 -8.75 -8.19
N ARG A 111 7.63 -9.33 -7.91
CA ARG A 111 6.88 -9.07 -6.67
C ARG A 111 7.70 -9.46 -5.45
N LYS A 112 8.32 -10.66 -5.46
CA LYS A 112 9.23 -11.11 -4.40
C LYS A 112 10.41 -10.16 -4.22
N LEU A 113 11.01 -9.67 -5.31
CA LEU A 113 12.13 -8.73 -5.25
C LEU A 113 11.72 -7.39 -4.61
N ILE A 114 10.56 -6.84 -4.99
CA ILE A 114 10.02 -5.60 -4.41
C ILE A 114 9.71 -5.79 -2.92
N GLN A 115 9.07 -6.91 -2.56
CA GLN A 115 8.80 -7.26 -1.15
C GLN A 115 10.09 -7.36 -0.33
N LYS A 116 11.11 -8.04 -0.88
CA LYS A 116 12.44 -8.15 -0.26
C LYS A 116 13.07 -6.78 -0.04
N PHE A 117 13.01 -5.89 -1.03
CA PHE A 117 13.51 -4.52 -0.91
C PHE A 117 12.79 -3.72 0.18
N ILE A 118 11.46 -3.74 0.19
CA ILE A 118 10.67 -2.99 1.18
C ILE A 118 10.96 -3.50 2.59
N LYS A 119 11.02 -4.82 2.77
CA LYS A 119 11.38 -5.45 4.04
C LYS A 119 12.78 -5.03 4.50
N PHE A 120 13.79 -5.16 3.64
CA PHE A 120 15.15 -4.72 3.93
C PHE A 120 15.19 -3.24 4.33
N CYS A 121 14.52 -2.38 3.57
CA CYS A 121 14.52 -0.95 3.81
C CYS A 121 13.84 -0.56 5.12
N GLY A 122 12.81 -1.29 5.57
CA GLY A 122 12.24 -1.14 6.91
C GLY A 122 13.23 -1.56 8.00
N GLU A 123 13.75 -2.79 7.93
CA GLU A 123 14.69 -3.34 8.92
C GLU A 123 15.98 -2.52 9.04
N LYS A 124 16.41 -1.91 7.94
CA LYS A 124 17.61 -1.09 7.89
C LYS A 124 17.54 0.09 8.87
N GLU A 125 16.42 0.81 8.90
CA GLU A 125 16.28 1.97 9.78
C GLU A 125 16.22 1.56 11.26
N ASP A 126 15.52 0.47 11.57
CA ASP A 126 15.43 -0.07 12.93
C ASP A 126 16.79 -0.52 13.45
N ARG A 127 17.53 -1.30 12.63
CA ARG A 127 18.87 -1.80 12.99
C ARG A 127 19.89 -0.67 13.09
N ARG A 128 19.79 0.35 12.23
CA ARG A 128 20.65 1.53 12.28
C ARG A 128 20.46 2.30 13.60
N THR A 129 19.21 2.55 13.98
CA THR A 129 18.87 3.25 15.22
C THR A 129 19.44 2.50 16.43
N ASN A 130 19.33 1.17 16.45
CA ASN A 130 19.89 0.35 17.52
C ASN A 130 21.43 0.37 17.53
N ALA A 131 22.08 0.29 16.36
CA ALA A 131 23.54 0.31 16.28
C ALA A 131 24.13 1.68 16.70
N GLU A 132 23.59 2.78 16.18
CA GLU A 132 24.03 4.15 16.52
C GLU A 132 23.76 4.47 18.01
N GLY A 133 22.65 4.00 18.58
CA GLY A 133 22.28 4.26 19.98
C GLY A 133 23.18 3.60 21.04
N THR A 134 24.02 2.64 20.66
CA THR A 134 24.88 1.91 21.62
C THR A 134 26.32 2.42 21.70
N ASN A 135 26.78 3.22 20.73
CA ASN A 135 28.20 3.60 20.56
C ASN A 135 29.19 2.41 20.57
N LYS A 136 28.72 1.17 20.34
CA LYS A 136 29.55 -0.03 20.35
C LYS A 136 30.05 -0.36 18.96
N TYR A 137 31.38 -0.45 18.82
CA TYR A 137 32.03 -0.87 17.57
C TYR A 137 31.53 -2.24 17.06
N SER A 138 31.24 -3.18 17.97
CA SER A 138 30.74 -4.52 17.64
C SER A 138 29.35 -4.47 16.98
N GLU A 139 28.45 -3.61 17.46
CA GLU A 139 27.10 -3.45 16.92
C GLU A 139 27.14 -2.81 15.53
N CYS A 140 27.94 -1.76 15.35
CA CYS A 140 28.18 -1.15 14.05
C CYS A 140 28.78 -2.14 13.04
N THR A 141 29.70 -3.00 13.48
CA THR A 141 30.31 -4.04 12.63
C THR A 141 29.29 -5.11 12.24
N ALA A 142 28.46 -5.56 13.18
CA ALA A 142 27.39 -6.51 12.91
C ALA A 142 26.36 -5.93 11.92
N TYR A 143 25.97 -4.67 12.10
CA TYR A 143 25.10 -3.95 11.18
C TYR A 143 25.69 -3.87 9.77
N ASN A 144 26.96 -3.47 9.63
CA ASN A 144 27.62 -3.40 8.33
C ASN A 144 27.70 -4.76 7.62
N ARG A 145 28.02 -5.84 8.35
CA ARG A 145 28.02 -7.21 7.80
C ARG A 145 26.63 -7.63 7.32
N TRP A 146 25.59 -7.29 8.07
CA TRP A 146 24.21 -7.56 7.67
C TRP A 146 23.84 -6.79 6.39
N ILE A 147 24.19 -5.52 6.28
CA ILE A 147 23.99 -4.72 5.06
C ILE A 147 24.67 -5.36 3.85
N ASP A 148 25.92 -5.80 3.98
CA ASP A 148 26.65 -6.44 2.89
C ASP A 148 25.99 -7.77 2.44
N THR A 149 25.52 -8.56 3.40
CA THR A 149 24.80 -9.82 3.14
C THR A 149 23.51 -9.56 2.38
N GLU A 150 22.70 -8.59 2.81
CA GLU A 150 21.44 -8.22 2.15
C GLU A 150 21.70 -7.63 0.76
N ARG A 151 22.73 -6.80 0.58
CA ARG A 151 23.13 -6.26 -0.72
C ARG A 151 23.48 -7.37 -1.70
N GLN A 152 24.33 -8.31 -1.31
CA GLN A 152 24.72 -9.44 -2.18
C GLN A 152 23.52 -10.33 -2.50
N SER A 153 22.67 -10.59 -1.52
CA SER A 153 21.44 -11.35 -1.69
C SER A 153 20.46 -10.67 -2.67
N PHE A 154 20.28 -9.36 -2.56
CA PHE A 154 19.44 -8.59 -3.47
C PHE A 154 20.03 -8.54 -4.88
N GLN A 155 21.34 -8.33 -5.02
CA GLN A 155 22.01 -8.25 -6.31
C GLN A 155 21.87 -9.56 -7.10
N ARG A 156 22.02 -10.72 -6.45
CA ARG A 156 21.83 -12.03 -7.10
C ARG A 156 20.40 -12.20 -7.64
N ASP A 157 19.39 -11.86 -6.83
CA ASP A 157 17.99 -11.97 -7.25
C ASP A 157 17.65 -10.97 -8.37
N TYR A 158 18.15 -9.73 -8.25
CA TYR A 158 17.98 -8.69 -9.27
C TYR A 158 18.56 -9.13 -10.61
N LEU A 159 19.83 -9.58 -10.64
CA LEU A 159 20.48 -10.03 -11.88
C LEU A 159 19.72 -11.19 -12.54
N THR A 160 19.24 -12.14 -11.74
CA THR A 160 18.43 -13.28 -12.21
C THR A 160 17.12 -12.82 -12.86
N ILE A 161 16.48 -11.79 -12.31
CA ILE A 161 15.22 -11.24 -12.83
C ILE A 161 15.46 -10.37 -14.06
N VAL A 162 16.49 -9.53 -14.06
CA VAL A 162 16.82 -8.65 -15.19
C VAL A 162 17.23 -9.45 -16.42
N ALA A 163 17.91 -10.59 -16.25
CA ALA A 163 18.19 -11.51 -17.36
C ALA A 163 16.92 -12.03 -18.06
N LYS A 164 15.76 -12.02 -17.40
CA LYS A 164 14.49 -12.56 -17.90
C LYS A 164 13.47 -11.49 -18.29
N VAL A 165 13.72 -10.21 -18.01
CA VAL A 165 12.75 -9.12 -18.19
C VAL A 165 13.37 -7.98 -18.99
N THR A 166 12.65 -7.46 -19.98
CA THR A 166 13.08 -6.31 -20.77
C THR A 166 13.27 -5.06 -19.88
N GLN A 167 14.38 -4.34 -20.05
CA GLN A 167 14.75 -3.15 -19.23
C GLN A 167 13.63 -2.09 -19.11
N LYS A 168 12.90 -1.81 -20.20
CA LYS A 168 11.77 -0.85 -20.21
C LYS A 168 10.65 -1.21 -19.22
N LYS A 169 10.37 -2.51 -19.03
CA LYS A 169 9.35 -2.97 -18.06
C LYS A 169 9.87 -2.81 -16.62
N LEU A 170 11.14 -3.13 -16.37
CA LEU A 170 11.76 -3.01 -15.04
C LEU A 170 11.72 -1.58 -14.50
N LEU A 171 12.12 -0.58 -15.28
CA LEU A 171 12.15 0.81 -14.83
C LEU A 171 10.78 1.33 -14.36
N LYS A 172 9.68 0.88 -14.96
CA LYS A 172 8.32 1.25 -14.52
C LYS A 172 8.06 0.78 -13.08
N TYR A 173 8.61 -0.36 -12.69
CA TYR A 173 8.38 -0.98 -11.39
C TYR A 173 9.27 -0.44 -10.28
N PHE A 174 10.46 0.07 -10.61
CA PHE A 174 11.34 0.71 -9.62
C PHE A 174 10.97 2.17 -9.34
N ARG A 175 10.17 2.84 -10.20
CA ARG A 175 9.67 4.21 -9.96
C ARG A 175 8.86 4.38 -8.68
N VAL A 176 8.26 3.30 -8.19
CA VAL A 176 7.43 3.32 -6.97
C VAL A 176 8.23 3.05 -5.70
N LEU A 177 9.52 2.71 -5.83
CA LEU A 177 10.43 2.52 -4.72
C LEU A 177 11.14 3.85 -4.41
N ARG A 178 11.28 4.14 -3.13
CA ARG A 178 12.01 5.30 -2.62
C ARG A 178 13.42 4.86 -2.25
N LEU A 179 14.41 5.33 -2.99
CA LEU A 179 15.83 5.11 -2.71
C LEU A 179 16.37 6.27 -1.88
N ARG A 180 16.38 6.11 -0.55
CA ARG A 180 17.24 6.93 0.33
C ARG A 180 18.42 6.07 0.78
N ILE A 181 19.50 6.12 0.00
CA ILE A 181 20.73 5.41 0.31
C ILE A 181 21.62 6.33 1.16
N SER A 182 21.44 6.31 2.48
CA SER A 182 22.53 6.63 3.41
C SER A 182 23.10 5.30 3.93
N LEU A 183 24.36 5.01 3.62
CA LEU A 183 24.96 3.67 3.74
C LEU A 183 25.94 3.50 4.89
N LYS A 184 26.18 4.52 5.73
CA LYS A 184 27.22 4.43 6.75
C LYS A 184 26.67 4.82 8.12
N CYS A 185 26.72 3.86 9.04
CA CYS A 185 26.74 4.10 10.48
C CYS A 185 28.00 4.95 10.74
N ARG A 186 27.85 6.27 10.89
CA ARG A 186 28.99 7.14 11.23
C ARG A 186 29.23 6.97 12.73
N LEU A 187 30.29 6.25 13.11
CA LEU A 187 30.90 6.51 14.42
C LEU A 187 31.39 7.96 14.38
N HIS A 188 30.76 8.85 15.15
CA HIS A 188 31.44 10.05 15.60
C HIS A 188 32.43 9.62 16.68
N LEU A 189 33.65 9.27 16.25
CA LEU A 189 34.81 9.28 17.11
C LEU A 189 35.27 10.73 17.21
N LEU A 190 34.82 11.43 18.25
CA LEU A 190 35.51 12.57 18.84
C LEU A 190 35.50 12.37 20.35
#